data_AF-A0A1G1VPY4-F1
#
_entry.id   AF-A0A1G1VPY4-F1
#
_cell.length_a   1.000
_cell.length_b   1.000
_cell.length_c   1.000
_cell.angle_alpha   90.00
_cell.angle_beta   90.00
_cell.angle_gamma   90.00
#
_symmetry.space_group_name_H-M   'P 1'
#
loop_
_entity.id
_entity.type
_entity.pdbx_description
1 polymer ?
#
loop_
_entity_poly.entity_id
_entity_poly.type
_entity_poly.pdbx_seq_one_letter_code
_entity_poly.pdbx_strand_id
1 'polypeptide(L)'
;MRDRLVQTYEQFAAHIEAETDKARQAAPVEVMALLDKTSVGCVDGLTKKGEWNPPGGLVFLYNETDREGMRLLELYVAQRHGKGGELAAHLRCGYMAVVMGKLTAAEHKQLILQAMVEVKRLNEKYGANFKTVIEFQGSAAAYMTG
;
A
#
# COMPACT_ATOMS: atom_id res chain seq x y z
N MET A 1 21.59 7.29 24.88
CA MET A 1 20.58 7.47 23.82
C MET A 1 21.01 6.60 22.66
N ARG A 2 20.16 5.68 22.16
CA ARG A 2 20.57 4.78 21.07
C ARG A 2 20.60 5.60 19.78
N ASP A 3 21.80 5.83 19.27
CA ASP A 3 22.04 6.21 17.88
C ASP A 3 21.38 5.15 16.98
N ARG A 4 20.11 5.37 16.61
CA ARG A 4 19.57 4.72 15.41
C ARG A 4 20.34 5.35 14.27
N LEU A 5 21.38 4.65 13.81
CA LEU A 5 22.02 4.94 12.53
C LEU A 5 20.89 5.13 11.51
N VAL A 6 20.70 6.37 11.06
CA VAL A 6 19.82 6.66 9.95
C VAL A 6 20.42 5.89 8.78
N GLN A 7 19.70 4.87 8.32
CA GLN A 7 20.08 4.07 7.15
C GLN A 7 20.35 5.02 5.98
N THR A 8 21.36 4.74 5.16
CA THR A 8 21.59 5.57 3.96
C THR A 8 20.36 5.49 3.05
N TYR A 9 20.12 6.52 2.22
CA TYR A 9 19.01 6.47 1.27
C TYR A 9 19.09 5.24 0.35
N GLU A 10 20.29 4.86 -0.09
CA GLU A 10 20.52 3.68 -0.93
C GLU A 10 20.11 2.38 -0.23
N GLN A 11 20.51 2.22 1.03
CA GLN A 11 20.12 1.04 1.82
C GLN A 11 18.60 1.01 2.06
N PHE A 12 17.99 2.18 2.31
CA PHE A 12 16.55 2.31 2.47
C PHE A 12 15.81 1.94 1.18
N ALA A 13 16.25 2.49 0.05
CA ALA A 13 15.67 2.21 -1.27
C ALA A 13 15.75 0.72 -1.61
N ALA A 14 16.93 0.11 -1.45
CA ALA A 14 17.13 -1.33 -1.71
C ALA A 14 16.21 -2.21 -0.83
N HIS A 15 15.99 -1.82 0.43
CA HIS A 15 15.05 -2.51 1.30
C HIS A 15 13.61 -2.41 0.79
N ILE A 16 13.16 -1.21 0.41
CA ILE A 16 11.80 -1.00 -0.12
C ILE A 16 11.59 -1.76 -1.43
N GLU A 17 12.57 -1.74 -2.34
CA GLU A 17 12.52 -2.49 -3.60
C GLU A 17 12.39 -3.99 -3.34
N ALA A 18 13.22 -4.55 -2.45
CA ALA A 18 13.19 -5.96 -2.10
C ALA A 18 11.84 -6.38 -1.47
N GLU A 19 11.29 -5.58 -0.56
CA GLU A 19 9.96 -5.86 0.02
C GLU A 19 8.84 -5.70 -1.01
N THR A 20 9.00 -4.81 -1.99
CA THR A 20 8.03 -4.62 -3.08
C THR A 20 8.02 -5.83 -4.00
N ASP A 21 9.19 -6.36 -4.35
CA ASP A 21 9.30 -7.55 -5.18
C ASP A 21 8.72 -8.80 -4.48
N LYS A 22 8.95 -8.95 -3.18
CA LYS A 22 8.28 -9.99 -2.38
C LYS A 22 6.76 -9.84 -2.42
N ALA A 23 6.26 -8.61 -2.27
CA ALA A 23 4.83 -8.33 -2.34
C ALA A 23 4.23 -8.65 -3.71
N ARG A 24 4.92 -8.31 -4.81
CA ARG A 24 4.53 -8.66 -6.19
C ARG A 24 4.46 -10.17 -6.40
N GLN A 25 5.44 -10.91 -5.87
CA GLN A 25 5.45 -12.37 -5.94
C GLN A 25 4.33 -13.02 -5.12
N ALA A 26 3.97 -12.44 -3.97
CA ALA A 26 2.89 -12.91 -3.11
C ALA A 26 1.49 -12.51 -3.62
N ALA A 27 1.37 -11.45 -4.42
CA ALA A 27 0.10 -10.87 -4.86
C ALA A 27 -0.88 -11.89 -5.48
N PRO A 28 -0.48 -12.83 -6.36
CA PRO A 28 -1.42 -13.83 -6.89
C PRO A 28 -2.10 -14.65 -5.80
N VAL A 29 -1.39 -15.00 -4.73
CA VAL A 29 -1.95 -15.76 -3.60
C VAL A 29 -2.80 -14.86 -2.70
N GLU A 30 -2.24 -13.72 -2.29
CA GLU A 30 -2.88 -12.81 -1.33
C GLU A 30 -4.15 -12.16 -1.91
N VAL A 31 -4.13 -11.80 -3.20
CA VAL A 31 -5.25 -11.14 -3.88
C VAL A 31 -6.29 -12.15 -4.34
N MET A 32 -5.87 -13.26 -4.96
CA MET A 32 -6.78 -14.16 -5.68
C MET A 32 -7.15 -15.44 -4.93
N ALA A 33 -6.35 -15.89 -3.95
CA ALA A 33 -6.60 -17.16 -3.25
C ALA A 33 -7.06 -16.97 -1.80
N LEU A 34 -6.50 -16.01 -1.06
CA LEU A 34 -6.78 -15.80 0.37
C LEU A 34 -7.93 -14.80 0.59
N LEU A 35 -9.12 -15.18 0.12
CA LEU A 35 -10.30 -14.31 0.04
C LEU A 35 -10.95 -13.98 1.41
N ASP A 36 -10.51 -14.65 2.47
CA ASP A 36 -10.92 -14.42 3.86
C ASP A 36 -10.15 -13.27 4.52
N LYS A 37 -8.91 -13.02 4.09
CA LYS A 37 -8.15 -11.84 4.52
C LYS A 37 -8.82 -10.59 3.98
N THR A 38 -9.26 -9.69 4.85
CA THR A 38 -9.94 -8.45 4.43
C THR A 38 -9.23 -7.18 4.89
N SER A 39 -8.11 -7.31 5.60
CA SER A 39 -7.29 -6.17 6.03
C SER A 39 -5.93 -6.11 5.35
N VAL A 40 -5.60 -4.94 4.78
CA VAL A 40 -4.30 -4.66 4.15
C VAL A 40 -3.64 -3.49 4.86
N GLY A 41 -2.46 -3.75 5.44
CA GLY A 41 -1.59 -2.77 6.08
C GLY A 41 -0.35 -2.47 5.25
N CYS A 42 0.66 -1.86 5.88
CA CYS A 42 1.97 -1.64 5.26
C CYS A 42 3.06 -2.44 5.98
N VAL A 43 4.12 -2.88 5.29
CA VAL A 43 5.30 -3.48 5.93
C VAL A 43 6.03 -2.50 6.86
N ASP A 44 5.81 -1.20 6.69
CA ASP A 44 6.41 -0.13 7.50
C ASP A 44 6.09 -0.26 9.00
N GLY A 45 7.13 -0.39 9.82
CA GLY A 45 7.03 -0.59 11.26
C GLY A 45 6.42 0.59 12.04
N LEU A 46 6.22 1.74 11.40
CA LEU A 46 5.60 2.93 11.99
C LEU A 46 4.08 3.01 11.77
N THR A 47 3.49 1.98 11.16
CA THR A 47 2.08 1.98 10.71
C THR A 47 1.34 0.73 11.15
N LYS A 48 0.01 0.79 11.12
CA LYS A 48 -0.85 -0.34 11.47
C LYS A 48 -0.64 -1.51 10.50
N LYS A 49 -0.62 -2.73 11.05
CA LYS A 49 -0.59 -3.97 10.28
C LYS A 49 -1.99 -4.48 9.96
N GLY A 50 -2.16 -5.05 8.77
CA GLY A 50 -3.28 -5.88 8.38
C GLY A 50 -2.89 -7.36 8.31
N GLU A 51 -3.77 -8.18 7.75
CA GLU A 51 -3.52 -9.60 7.46
C GLU A 51 -2.57 -9.82 6.28
N TRP A 52 -2.49 -8.83 5.38
CA TRP A 52 -1.43 -8.71 4.38
C TRP A 52 -0.81 -7.31 4.45
N ASN A 53 0.51 -7.22 4.29
CA ASN A 53 1.27 -5.99 4.56
C ASN A 53 2.28 -5.68 3.45
N PRO A 54 1.84 -5.45 2.20
CA PRO A 54 2.75 -5.00 1.15
C PRO A 54 3.30 -3.59 1.48
N PRO A 55 4.50 -3.21 1.04
CA PRO A 55 4.94 -1.82 1.08
C PRO A 55 3.90 -0.90 0.44
N GLY A 56 3.50 0.17 1.12
CA GLY A 56 2.49 1.11 0.62
C GLY A 56 1.03 0.69 0.76
N GLY A 57 0.74 -0.53 1.21
CA GLY A 57 -0.62 -0.99 1.54
C GLY A 57 -1.61 -0.79 0.40
N LEU A 58 -2.65 0.00 0.64
CA LEU A 58 -3.65 0.37 -0.36
C LEU A 58 -3.03 0.99 -1.63
N VAL A 59 -1.96 1.78 -1.52
CA VAL A 59 -1.35 2.42 -2.70
C VAL A 59 -0.64 1.39 -3.58
N PHE A 60 -0.07 0.33 -3.00
CA PHE A 60 0.47 -0.79 -3.76
C PHE A 60 -0.63 -1.50 -4.54
N LEU A 61 -1.73 -1.86 -3.86
CA LEU A 61 -2.90 -2.45 -4.52
C LEU A 61 -3.42 -1.56 -5.64
N TYR A 62 -3.53 -0.26 -5.37
CA TYR A 62 -4.02 0.71 -6.34
C TYR A 62 -3.08 0.77 -7.54
N ASN A 63 -1.76 0.80 -7.37
CA ASN A 63 -0.82 1.07 -8.45
C ASN A 63 -0.43 -0.16 -9.26
N GLU A 64 -0.22 -1.30 -8.60
CA GLU A 64 0.32 -2.49 -9.23
C GLU A 64 -0.75 -3.25 -10.04
N THR A 65 -0.28 -4.05 -10.99
CA THR A 65 -1.12 -4.92 -11.81
C THR A 65 -0.68 -6.37 -11.68
N ASP A 66 -1.59 -7.29 -11.98
CA ASP A 66 -1.22 -8.67 -12.22
C ASP A 66 -0.47 -8.84 -13.56
N ARG A 67 -0.21 -10.09 -13.95
CA ARG A 67 0.48 -10.43 -15.20
C ARG A 67 -0.33 -10.09 -16.45
N GLU A 68 -1.64 -9.96 -16.33
CA GLU A 68 -2.55 -9.63 -17.43
C GLU A 68 -2.79 -8.12 -17.55
N GLY A 69 -2.20 -7.32 -16.66
CA GLY A 69 -2.34 -5.87 -16.63
C GLY A 69 -3.57 -5.38 -15.87
N MET A 70 -4.28 -6.26 -15.16
CA MET A 70 -5.41 -5.89 -14.32
C MET A 70 -4.94 -5.32 -12.99
N ARG A 71 -5.55 -4.23 -12.54
CA ARG A 71 -5.19 -3.55 -11.28
C ARG A 71 -5.46 -4.47 -10.09
N LEU A 72 -4.47 -4.64 -9.22
CA LEU A 72 -4.58 -5.52 -8.05
C LEU A 72 -5.71 -5.10 -7.12
N LEU A 73 -5.97 -3.79 -6.97
CA LEU A 73 -7.07 -3.28 -6.15
C LEU A 73 -8.44 -3.74 -6.67
N GLU A 74 -8.66 -3.70 -7.98
CA GLU A 74 -9.92 -4.14 -8.57
C GLU A 74 -10.11 -5.64 -8.36
N LEU A 75 -9.07 -6.44 -8.62
CA LEU A 75 -9.08 -7.88 -8.36
C LEU A 75 -9.35 -8.18 -6.87
N TYR A 76 -8.67 -7.48 -5.96
CA TYR A 76 -8.80 -7.68 -4.52
C TYR A 76 -10.24 -7.45 -4.03
N VAL A 77 -10.87 -6.37 -4.48
CA VAL A 77 -12.25 -6.03 -4.11
C VAL A 77 -13.25 -6.94 -4.81
N ALA A 78 -13.06 -7.22 -6.11
CA ALA A 78 -13.97 -8.06 -6.89
C ALA A 78 -14.08 -9.49 -6.33
N GLN A 79 -12.95 -10.11 -5.98
CA GLN A 79 -12.94 -11.45 -5.39
C GLN A 79 -13.54 -11.50 -3.97
N ARG A 80 -13.74 -10.33 -3.34
CA ARG A 80 -14.34 -10.17 -2.01
C ARG A 80 -15.71 -9.49 -2.10
N HIS A 81 -16.43 -9.71 -3.19
CA HIS A 81 -17.82 -9.25 -3.38
C HIS A 81 -18.68 -9.53 -2.13
N GLY A 82 -19.41 -8.51 -1.65
CA GLY A 82 -20.24 -8.62 -0.45
C GLY A 82 -19.50 -8.61 0.89
N LYS A 83 -18.15 -8.59 0.90
CA LYS A 83 -17.34 -8.51 2.12
C LYS A 83 -16.87 -7.08 2.38
N GLY A 84 -16.33 -6.86 3.58
CA GLY A 84 -15.72 -5.60 3.97
C GLY A 84 -14.47 -5.80 4.83
N GLY A 85 -13.72 -4.72 5.01
CA GLY A 85 -12.45 -4.73 5.73
C GLY A 85 -11.76 -3.38 5.70
N GLU A 86 -10.47 -3.36 5.98
CA GLU A 86 -9.68 -2.13 6.10
C GLU A 86 -8.50 -2.13 5.12
N LEU A 87 -8.33 -1.05 4.37
CA LEU A 87 -7.22 -0.85 3.45
C LEU A 87 -6.44 0.38 3.92
N ALA A 88 -5.26 0.18 4.49
CA ALA A 88 -4.45 1.25 5.05
C ALA A 88 -3.52 1.86 4.00
N ALA A 89 -3.40 3.18 4.03
CA ALA A 89 -2.35 3.94 3.35
C ALA A 89 -1.77 4.97 4.32
N HIS A 90 -0.57 5.47 4.01
CA HIS A 90 0.03 6.46 4.88
C HIS A 90 0.91 7.46 4.13
N LEU A 91 0.99 8.68 4.65
CA LEU A 91 1.97 9.66 4.19
C LEU A 91 3.38 9.19 4.53
N ARG A 92 4.37 9.78 3.85
CA ARG A 92 5.79 9.44 4.06
C ARG A 92 6.10 7.95 3.85
N CYS A 93 5.39 7.32 2.92
CA CYS A 93 5.55 5.93 2.56
C CYS A 93 6.80 5.69 1.70
N GLY A 94 7.60 4.70 2.09
CA GLY A 94 8.76 4.26 1.32
C GLY A 94 8.42 3.80 -0.09
N TYR A 95 7.34 3.04 -0.28
CA TYR A 95 6.92 2.57 -1.60
C TYR A 95 6.62 3.73 -2.56
N MET A 96 5.87 4.75 -2.11
CA MET A 96 5.58 5.92 -2.94
C MET A 96 6.84 6.72 -3.26
N ALA A 97 7.75 6.88 -2.29
CA ALA A 97 8.98 7.64 -2.48
C ALA A 97 9.98 6.93 -3.39
N VAL A 98 10.25 5.65 -3.14
CA VAL A 98 11.30 4.88 -3.83
C VAL A 98 10.80 4.31 -5.15
N VAL A 99 9.63 3.64 -5.15
CA VAL A 99 9.15 2.91 -6.33
C VAL A 99 8.40 3.82 -7.28
N MET A 100 7.61 4.76 -6.75
CA MET A 100 6.81 5.67 -7.59
C MET A 100 7.47 7.04 -7.81
N GLY A 101 8.62 7.31 -7.17
CA GLY A 101 9.34 8.58 -7.28
C GLY A 101 8.57 9.79 -6.76
N LYS A 102 7.62 9.60 -5.83
CA LYS A 102 6.83 10.69 -5.24
C LYS A 102 7.49 11.17 -3.97
N LEU A 103 8.15 12.32 -4.03
CA LEU A 103 9.05 12.76 -2.95
C LEU A 103 8.45 13.85 -2.07
N THR A 104 7.22 14.28 -2.34
CA THR A 104 6.53 15.32 -1.57
C THR A 104 5.29 14.79 -0.84
N ALA A 105 4.94 15.43 0.28
CA ALA A 105 3.72 15.10 1.02
C ALA A 105 2.45 15.36 0.19
N ALA A 106 2.48 16.36 -0.69
CA ALA A 106 1.37 16.70 -1.57
C ALA A 106 1.08 15.57 -2.59
N GLU A 107 2.13 15.02 -3.21
CA GLU A 107 1.98 13.89 -4.14
C GLU A 107 1.45 12.64 -3.45
N HIS A 108 1.97 12.32 -2.25
CA HIS A 108 1.46 11.20 -1.45
C HIS A 108 -0.03 11.39 -1.14
N LYS A 109 -0.41 12.58 -0.69
CA LYS A 109 -1.82 12.90 -0.39
C LYS A 109 -2.69 12.73 -1.62
N GLN A 110 -2.25 13.22 -2.78
CA GLN A 110 -3.01 13.11 -4.02
C GLN A 110 -3.21 11.64 -4.43
N LEU A 111 -2.16 10.82 -4.37
CA LEU A 111 -2.26 9.38 -4.70
C LEU A 111 -3.20 8.63 -3.74
N ILE A 112 -3.10 8.91 -2.45
CA ILE A 112 -4.00 8.31 -1.45
C ILE A 112 -5.45 8.69 -1.75
N LEU A 113 -5.73 9.96 -2.04
CA LEU A 113 -7.09 10.40 -2.39
C LEU A 113 -7.61 9.70 -3.64
N GLN A 114 -6.79 9.53 -4.67
CA GLN A 114 -7.17 8.79 -5.88
C GLN A 114 -7.49 7.32 -5.56
N ALA A 115 -6.65 6.65 -4.76
CA ALA A 115 -6.90 5.29 -4.33
C ALA A 115 -8.19 5.17 -3.49
N MET A 116 -8.50 6.16 -2.64
CA MET A 116 -9.74 6.19 -1.86
C MET A 116 -10.99 6.33 -2.73
N VAL A 117 -10.94 7.20 -3.74
CA VAL A 117 -12.03 7.36 -4.71
C VAL A 117 -12.25 6.04 -5.46
N GLU A 118 -11.17 5.36 -5.84
CA GLU A 118 -11.25 4.08 -6.53
C GLU A 118 -11.84 2.98 -5.63
N VAL A 119 -11.45 2.90 -4.34
CA VAL A 119 -12.06 1.98 -3.37
C VAL A 119 -13.56 2.21 -3.27
N LYS A 120 -14.01 3.48 -3.21
CA LYS A 120 -15.44 3.80 -3.19
C LYS A 120 -16.16 3.30 -4.44
N ARG A 121 -15.59 3.56 -5.63
CA ARG A 121 -16.14 3.10 -6.91
C ARG A 121 -16.25 1.57 -6.96
N LEU A 122 -15.22 0.86 -6.48
CA LEU A 122 -15.17 -0.60 -6.48
C LEU A 122 -16.14 -1.21 -5.45
N ASN A 123 -16.27 -0.59 -4.27
CA ASN A 123 -17.28 -0.98 -3.27
C ASN A 123 -18.69 -0.93 -3.88
N GLU A 124 -19.03 0.17 -4.57
CA GLU A 124 -20.31 0.31 -5.27
C GLU A 124 -20.49 -0.74 -6.37
N LYS A 125 -19.46 -0.96 -7.20
CA LYS A 125 -19.49 -1.92 -8.31
C LYS A 125 -19.69 -3.37 -7.85
N TYR A 126 -19.04 -3.77 -6.76
CA TYR A 126 -19.00 -5.16 -6.29
C TYR A 126 -19.78 -5.39 -4.98
N GLY A 127 -20.63 -4.46 -4.56
CA GLY A 127 -21.37 -4.56 -3.30
C GLY A 127 -20.49 -4.81 -2.08
N ALA A 128 -19.24 -4.36 -2.11
CA ALA A 128 -18.26 -4.54 -1.04
C ALA A 128 -18.26 -3.34 -0.08
N ASN A 129 -17.61 -3.48 1.07
CA ASN A 129 -17.57 -2.46 2.13
C ASN A 129 -16.18 -2.30 2.73
N PHE A 130 -15.18 -2.04 1.89
CA PHE A 130 -13.82 -1.72 2.35
C PHE A 130 -13.71 -0.27 2.79
N LYS A 131 -13.17 -0.05 3.98
CA LYS A 131 -12.86 1.28 4.52
C LYS A 131 -11.39 1.59 4.32
N THR A 132 -11.09 2.85 4.04
CA THR A 132 -9.70 3.33 3.95
C THR A 132 -9.25 3.90 5.28
N VAL A 133 -8.06 3.50 5.74
CA VAL A 133 -7.43 4.00 6.97
C VAL A 133 -6.19 4.79 6.61
N ILE A 134 -6.14 6.06 6.97
CA ILE A 134 -5.04 6.96 6.58
C ILE A 134 -4.19 7.31 7.79
N GLU A 135 -2.90 7.01 7.72
CA GLU A 135 -1.91 7.38 8.73
C GLU A 135 -0.96 8.48 8.21
N PHE A 136 -0.37 9.25 9.12
CA PHE A 136 0.44 10.43 8.78
C PHE A 136 1.95 10.23 8.98
N GLN A 137 2.37 9.05 9.46
CA GLN A 137 3.76 8.68 9.69
C GLN A 137 4.23 7.65 8.66
N GLY A 138 5.54 7.57 8.43
CA GLY A 138 6.13 6.58 7.53
C GLY A 138 7.65 6.69 7.43
N SER A 139 8.27 5.62 6.97
CA SER A 139 9.72 5.39 6.91
C SER A 139 10.45 6.35 5.97
N ALA A 140 9.77 6.91 4.98
CA ALA A 140 10.37 7.87 4.04
C ALA A 140 10.52 9.28 4.63
N ALA A 141 10.05 9.53 5.85
CA ALA A 141 10.00 10.87 6.44
C ALA A 141 11.34 11.64 6.38
N ALA A 142 12.46 10.95 6.60
CA ALA A 142 13.79 11.55 6.60
C ALA A 142 14.35 11.84 5.20
N TYR A 143 13.72 11.33 4.14
CA TYR A 143 14.21 11.37 2.77
C TYR A 143 13.31 12.18 1.83
N MET A 144 12.21 12.72 2.34
CA MET A 144 11.27 13.52 1.57
C MET A 144 11.57 15.01 1.69
N THR A 145 11.27 15.73 0.62
CA THR A 145 11.32 17.20 0.62
C THR A 145 10.01 17.77 1.15
N GLY A 146 10.10 18.84 1.94
CA GLY A 146 8.95 19.56 2.49
C GLY A 146 8.07 20.20 1.44
#